data_AF-A0A1H7X166-F1
#
_entry.id   AF-A0A1H7X166-F1
#
_cell.length_a   1.000
_cell.length_b   1.000
_cell.length_c   1.000
_cell.angle_alpha   90.00
_cell.angle_beta   90.00
_cell.angle_gamma   90.00
#
_symmetry.space_group_name_H-M   'P 1'
#
loop_
_entity.id
_entity.type
_entity.pdbx_description
1 polymer ?
#
loop_
_entity_poly.entity_id
_entity_poly.type
_entity_poly.pdbx_seq_one_letter_code
_entity_poly.pdbx_strand_id
1 'polypeptide(L)'
;MFPLQVCFLSFVVLLAACASRQPGAASGRDLRLDTYSTHCSKNPAACPGFAKTQTASRARTIASRSAPVATVFLRDAEPQDELEQRLVECAVQADVEVNRRWFGGRRPHDDECLEEIEVEVDGCMESMTRAAALGREKHAVALACARKGLGESSAETYGIEQRYRFYRANSVLEHVSPEEEKRLLARGCPQGLWRTIKPDLLLQGGDDGRRACRVFDFKFPCLEGKRPQWTRYGKKSAFAGSDQGTIYSEAFGCKAVIISPVGVIR
;
A
#
# COMPACT_ATOMS: atom_id res chain seq x y z
N MET A 1 26.54 63.99 19.67
CA MET A 1 26.17 63.19 20.86
C MET A 1 26.16 61.73 20.44
N PHE A 2 27.15 60.97 20.93
CA PHE A 2 27.38 59.51 20.92
C PHE A 2 27.05 58.61 19.69
N PRO A 3 28.06 57.94 19.10
CA PRO A 3 27.94 56.82 18.14
C PRO A 3 28.20 55.43 18.79
N LEU A 4 28.26 54.37 17.94
CA LEU A 4 28.66 52.96 18.21
C LEU A 4 27.51 52.06 18.73
N GLN A 5 27.35 50.76 18.44
CA GLN A 5 28.17 49.67 17.86
C GLN A 5 27.24 48.44 17.73
N VAL A 6 27.28 47.65 16.64
CA VAL A 6 27.06 46.17 16.68
C VAL A 6 27.76 45.57 15.43
N CYS A 7 29.03 45.19 15.52
CA CYS A 7 29.53 43.81 15.64
C CYS A 7 28.84 42.77 14.72
N PHE A 8 29.34 42.63 13.48
CA PHE A 8 29.21 41.39 12.71
C PHE A 8 30.45 40.52 12.97
N LEU A 9 30.28 39.44 13.73
CA LEU A 9 31.19 38.31 13.79
C LEU A 9 30.40 37.10 13.30
N SER A 10 30.77 36.54 12.15
CA SER A 10 30.39 35.17 11.83
C SER A 10 31.55 34.46 11.15
N PHE A 11 32.04 33.48 11.88
CA PHE A 11 33.15 32.59 11.60
C PHE A 11 32.72 31.59 10.51
N VAL A 12 33.42 31.57 9.37
CA VAL A 12 33.25 30.53 8.35
C VAL A 12 34.14 29.35 8.74
N VAL A 13 33.53 28.27 9.23
CA VAL A 13 34.21 26.98 9.43
C VAL A 13 34.01 26.14 8.17
N LEU A 14 35.06 26.06 7.35
CA LEU A 14 35.19 25.13 6.24
C LEU A 14 35.84 23.83 6.76
N LEU A 15 35.08 22.75 6.84
CA LEU A 15 35.63 21.40 6.98
C LEU A 15 35.45 20.65 5.66
N ALA A 16 36.52 20.65 4.86
CA ALA A 16 36.72 19.72 3.76
C ALA A 16 37.44 18.49 4.30
N ALA A 17 36.83 17.32 4.17
CA ALA A 17 37.52 16.04 4.35
C ALA A 17 37.19 15.13 3.16
N CYS A 18 38.15 15.02 2.26
CA CYS A 18 38.25 13.96 1.26
C CYS A 18 39.17 12.87 1.80
N ALA A 19 38.74 11.61 1.84
CA ALA A 19 39.64 10.46 1.74
C ALA A 19 38.88 9.20 1.33
N SER A 20 39.13 8.77 0.11
CA SER A 20 38.78 7.46 -0.43
C SER A 20 40.03 6.56 -0.46
N ARG A 21 39.97 5.35 0.09
CA ARG A 21 40.52 4.10 -0.52
C ARG A 21 40.22 2.83 0.28
N GLN A 22 39.75 1.82 -0.46
CA GLN A 22 39.57 0.38 -0.14
C GLN A 22 40.93 -0.37 -0.21
N PRO A 23 41.05 -1.73 -0.24
CA PRO A 23 40.16 -2.83 0.17
C PRO A 23 40.87 -3.88 1.08
N GLY A 24 40.10 -4.71 1.78
CA GLY A 24 40.62 -5.90 2.48
C GLY A 24 39.68 -7.09 2.26
N ALA A 25 40.20 -8.14 1.63
CA ALA A 25 39.49 -9.36 1.28
C ALA A 25 39.57 -10.43 2.38
N ALA A 26 38.56 -11.31 2.33
CA ALA A 26 38.62 -12.77 2.53
C ALA A 26 37.87 -13.40 3.72
N SER A 27 37.11 -14.44 3.35
CA SER A 27 36.56 -15.54 4.14
C SER A 27 35.33 -15.19 4.99
N GLY A 28 34.15 -15.78 4.82
CA GLY A 28 33.80 -17.07 4.25
C GLY A 28 32.75 -17.68 5.18
N ARG A 29 31.49 -17.73 4.74
CA ARG A 29 30.49 -18.71 5.21
C ARG A 29 29.24 -18.68 4.33
N ASP A 30 28.85 -19.89 3.95
CA ASP A 30 27.84 -20.31 3.00
C ASP A 30 26.49 -19.60 3.10
N LEU A 31 26.10 -18.95 2.00
CA LEU A 31 24.70 -18.72 1.68
C LEU A 31 24.34 -19.62 0.50
N ARG A 32 23.79 -20.80 0.83
CA ARG A 32 23.24 -21.74 -0.15
C ARG A 32 21.80 -21.31 -0.45
N LEU A 33 21.61 -20.61 -1.57
CA LEU A 33 20.31 -20.37 -2.19
C LEU A 33 20.33 -20.99 -3.58
N ASP A 34 19.60 -22.08 -3.72
CA ASP A 34 19.52 -22.89 -4.94
C ASP A 34 18.90 -22.06 -6.08
N THR A 35 19.74 -21.68 -7.04
CA THR A 35 19.30 -21.14 -8.34
C THR A 35 19.08 -22.31 -9.29
N TYR A 36 17.84 -22.81 -9.35
CA TYR A 36 17.39 -23.72 -10.42
C TYR A 36 16.30 -23.03 -11.23
N SER A 37 16.67 -22.30 -12.29
CA SER A 37 15.67 -21.87 -13.29
C SER A 37 16.17 -21.45 -14.68
N THR A 38 17.47 -21.54 -15.01
CA THR A 38 17.95 -21.06 -16.34
C THR A 38 18.35 -22.16 -17.33
N HIS A 39 18.26 -23.45 -16.99
CA HIS A 39 18.67 -24.54 -17.89
C HIS A 39 17.52 -25.38 -18.50
N CYS A 40 16.27 -25.26 -18.03
CA CYS A 40 15.11 -25.94 -18.65
C CYS A 40 14.52 -25.18 -19.86
N SER A 41 14.88 -23.91 -20.08
CA SER A 41 14.36 -23.12 -21.20
C SER A 41 14.96 -23.50 -22.56
N LYS A 42 16.16 -24.12 -22.56
CA LYS A 42 16.91 -24.44 -23.80
C LYS A 42 16.87 -25.92 -24.17
N ASN A 43 16.59 -26.83 -23.24
CA ASN A 43 16.49 -28.26 -23.55
C ASN A 43 15.49 -28.98 -22.61
N PRO A 44 14.24 -29.22 -23.06
CA PRO A 44 13.21 -29.84 -22.23
C PRO A 44 13.49 -31.31 -21.88
N ALA A 45 14.49 -31.96 -22.50
CA ALA A 45 14.86 -33.34 -22.20
C ALA A 45 15.73 -33.50 -20.93
N ALA A 46 16.21 -32.39 -20.33
CA ALA A 46 17.08 -32.42 -19.15
C ALA A 46 16.35 -32.10 -17.83
N CYS A 47 15.03 -31.93 -17.85
CA CYS A 47 14.26 -31.71 -16.63
C CYS A 47 13.90 -33.07 -15.98
N PRO A 48 14.15 -33.27 -14.67
CA PRO A 48 13.79 -34.51 -14.00
C PRO A 48 12.26 -34.61 -13.91
N GLY A 49 11.67 -35.58 -14.60
CA GLY A 49 10.22 -35.82 -14.61
C GLY A 49 9.63 -36.30 -15.95
N PHE A 50 10.39 -36.21 -17.06
CA PHE A 50 9.92 -36.72 -18.36
C PHE A 50 10.48 -38.13 -18.65
N ALA A 51 9.90 -39.15 -18.00
CA ALA A 51 10.08 -40.53 -18.46
C ALA A 51 9.05 -40.83 -19.56
N LYS A 52 9.46 -40.66 -20.83
CA LYS A 52 8.82 -41.37 -21.95
C LYS A 52 9.40 -42.78 -21.97
N THR A 53 8.59 -43.78 -21.71
CA THR A 53 8.86 -45.15 -22.18
C THR A 53 7.66 -45.59 -23.01
N GLN A 54 7.79 -45.45 -24.33
CA GLN A 54 6.99 -46.22 -25.26
C GLN A 54 7.59 -47.62 -25.32
N THR A 55 6.85 -48.62 -24.86
CA THR A 55 7.03 -50.00 -25.26
C THR A 55 5.69 -50.50 -25.77
N ALA A 56 5.64 -50.77 -27.07
CA ALA A 56 4.54 -51.46 -27.72
C ALA A 56 4.52 -52.93 -27.25
N SER A 57 3.41 -53.40 -26.68
CA SER A 57 2.88 -54.74 -26.94
C SER A 57 1.56 -55.03 -26.20
N ARG A 58 0.66 -55.63 -27.00
CA ARG A 58 -0.50 -56.48 -26.67
C ARG A 58 -1.77 -55.83 -26.10
N ALA A 59 -2.83 -56.06 -26.88
CA ALA A 59 -4.23 -55.77 -26.63
C ALA A 59 -4.75 -56.32 -25.29
N ARG A 60 -5.42 -55.45 -24.54
CA ARG A 60 -6.55 -55.78 -23.66
C ARG A 60 -7.55 -54.63 -23.73
N THR A 61 -8.75 -54.95 -24.20
CA THR A 61 -9.94 -54.09 -24.13
C THR A 61 -10.29 -53.84 -22.68
N ILE A 62 -10.03 -52.62 -22.20
CA ILE A 62 -10.60 -52.10 -20.96
C ILE A 62 -11.24 -50.77 -21.32
N ALA A 63 -12.56 -50.69 -21.13
CA ALA A 63 -13.35 -49.50 -21.35
C ALA A 63 -12.89 -48.39 -20.40
N SER A 64 -12.03 -47.49 -20.89
CA SER A 64 -11.72 -46.25 -20.21
C SER A 64 -12.84 -45.26 -20.49
N ARG A 65 -13.64 -44.98 -19.46
CA ARG A 65 -14.48 -43.78 -19.43
C ARG A 65 -13.58 -42.58 -19.69
N SER A 66 -13.73 -41.96 -20.85
CA SER A 66 -13.16 -40.66 -21.16
C SER A 66 -13.75 -39.65 -20.19
N ALA A 67 -13.01 -39.34 -19.12
CA ALA A 67 -13.30 -38.19 -18.30
C ALA A 67 -13.12 -36.95 -19.20
N PRO A 68 -14.08 -36.01 -19.25
CA PRO A 68 -13.86 -34.77 -19.96
C PRO A 68 -12.67 -34.08 -19.30
N VAL A 69 -11.61 -33.85 -20.08
CA VAL A 69 -10.54 -32.94 -19.69
C VAL A 69 -11.20 -31.59 -19.54
N ALA A 70 -11.44 -31.19 -18.29
CA ALA A 70 -11.92 -29.86 -17.97
C ALA A 70 -10.82 -28.89 -18.40
N THR A 71 -11.00 -28.26 -19.56
CA THR A 71 -10.19 -27.12 -19.97
C THR A 71 -10.50 -26.01 -18.98
N VAL A 72 -9.65 -25.87 -17.97
CA VAL A 72 -9.66 -24.70 -17.09
C VAL A 72 -9.26 -23.53 -17.98
N PHE A 73 -10.23 -22.72 -18.36
CA PHE A 73 -9.97 -21.40 -18.91
C PHE A 73 -9.27 -20.61 -17.80
N LEU A 74 -7.95 -20.55 -17.83
CA LEU A 74 -7.22 -19.47 -17.18
C LEU A 74 -7.69 -18.19 -17.88
N ARG A 75 -8.68 -17.51 -17.31
CA ARG A 75 -8.97 -16.14 -17.71
C ARG A 75 -7.76 -15.34 -17.25
N ASP A 76 -7.07 -14.71 -18.19
CA ASP A 76 -6.09 -13.69 -17.86
C ASP A 76 -6.76 -12.71 -16.90
N ALA A 77 -6.12 -12.45 -15.76
CA ALA A 77 -6.66 -11.49 -14.81
C ALA A 77 -6.67 -10.12 -15.47
N GLU A 78 -7.77 -9.36 -15.33
CA GLU A 78 -7.77 -7.97 -15.77
C GLU A 78 -6.69 -7.21 -14.98
N PRO A 79 -5.95 -6.26 -15.58
CA PRO A 79 -4.86 -5.56 -14.89
C PRO A 79 -5.24 -4.92 -13.54
N GLN A 80 -6.53 -4.57 -13.40
CA GLN A 80 -7.08 -4.04 -12.17
C GLN A 80 -7.25 -5.11 -11.07
N ASP A 81 -7.59 -6.35 -11.43
CA ASP A 81 -7.72 -7.46 -10.49
C ASP A 81 -6.34 -7.89 -9.97
N GLU A 82 -5.31 -7.86 -10.84
CA GLU A 82 -3.91 -8.06 -10.43
C GLU A 82 -3.44 -6.97 -9.46
N LEU A 83 -3.78 -5.70 -9.73
CA LEU A 83 -3.50 -4.60 -8.81
C LEU A 83 -4.19 -4.82 -7.46
N GLU A 84 -5.48 -5.15 -7.46
CA GLU A 84 -6.24 -5.43 -6.23
C GLU A 84 -5.60 -6.55 -5.41
N GLN A 85 -5.23 -7.65 -6.05
CA GLN A 85 -4.54 -8.76 -5.41
C GLN A 85 -3.23 -8.30 -4.77
N ARG A 86 -2.43 -7.52 -5.49
CA ARG A 86 -1.16 -7.00 -4.97
C ARG A 86 -1.34 -6.06 -3.79
N LEU A 87 -2.37 -5.21 -3.82
CA LEU A 87 -2.68 -4.34 -2.69
C LEU A 87 -3.13 -5.16 -1.47
N VAL A 88 -3.91 -6.22 -1.65
CA VAL A 88 -4.28 -7.15 -0.57
C VAL A 88 -3.04 -7.83 0.00
N GLU A 89 -2.11 -8.28 -0.83
CA GLU A 89 -0.83 -8.86 -0.36
C GLU A 89 -0.05 -7.86 0.49
N CYS A 90 0.02 -6.59 0.09
CA CYS A 90 0.63 -5.54 0.90
C CYS A 90 -0.09 -5.31 2.24
N ALA A 91 -1.42 -5.37 2.27
CA ALA A 91 -2.19 -5.27 3.51
C ALA A 91 -1.95 -6.46 4.44
N VAL A 92 -1.89 -7.68 3.90
CA VAL A 92 -1.57 -8.89 4.67
C VAL A 92 -0.16 -8.80 5.25
N GLN A 93 0.82 -8.41 4.45
CA GLN A 93 2.20 -8.24 4.91
C GLN A 93 2.28 -7.21 6.05
N ALA A 94 1.61 -6.07 5.90
CA ALA A 94 1.57 -5.04 6.93
C ALA A 94 0.94 -5.53 8.24
N ASP A 95 -0.17 -6.26 8.16
CA ASP A 95 -0.81 -6.85 9.34
C ASP A 95 0.14 -7.80 10.08
N VAL A 96 0.78 -8.71 9.34
CA VAL A 96 1.74 -9.67 9.91
C VAL A 96 2.96 -8.96 10.51
N GLU A 97 3.55 -8.01 9.80
CA GLU A 97 4.76 -7.33 10.24
C GLU A 97 4.53 -6.52 11.52
N VAL A 98 3.48 -5.71 11.56
CA VAL A 98 3.16 -4.88 12.72
C VAL A 98 2.73 -5.74 13.90
N ASN A 99 1.91 -6.78 13.68
CA ASN A 99 1.52 -7.70 14.75
C ASN A 99 2.73 -8.48 15.30
N ARG A 100 3.71 -8.83 14.44
CA ARG A 100 4.98 -9.43 14.88
C ARG A 100 5.78 -8.51 15.78
N ARG A 101 5.85 -7.22 15.43
CA ARG A 101 6.60 -6.21 16.17
C ARG A 101 6.07 -5.98 17.58
N TRP A 102 4.75 -5.91 17.73
CA TRP A 102 4.12 -5.52 19.00
C TRP A 102 3.58 -6.70 19.83
N PHE A 103 3.19 -7.79 19.17
CA PHE A 103 2.51 -8.91 19.82
C PHE A 103 3.20 -10.26 19.57
N GLY A 104 4.39 -10.28 18.95
CA GLY A 104 5.08 -11.54 18.65
C GLY A 104 4.38 -12.41 17.61
N GLY A 105 3.50 -11.82 16.80
CA GLY A 105 2.87 -12.45 15.63
C GLY A 105 1.44 -12.93 15.87
N ARG A 106 0.96 -12.88 17.11
CA ARG A 106 -0.48 -13.04 17.41
C ARG A 106 -1.24 -11.77 17.01
N ARG A 107 -2.55 -11.91 16.80
CA ARG A 107 -3.43 -10.75 16.74
C ARG A 107 -3.62 -10.14 18.13
N PRO A 108 -3.78 -8.82 18.24
CA PRO A 108 -4.18 -8.18 19.49
C PRO A 108 -5.55 -8.67 19.93
N HIS A 109 -5.77 -8.75 21.23
CA HIS A 109 -7.08 -8.99 21.83
C HIS A 109 -7.91 -7.69 21.84
N ASP A 110 -9.23 -7.83 21.97
CA ASP A 110 -10.15 -6.69 21.90
C ASP A 110 -9.88 -5.63 22.98
N ASP A 111 -9.52 -6.05 24.19
CA ASP A 111 -9.13 -5.16 25.28
C ASP A 111 -7.85 -4.39 24.95
N GLU A 112 -6.84 -5.06 24.39
CA GLU A 112 -5.60 -4.42 23.92
C GLU A 112 -5.87 -3.43 22.78
N CYS A 113 -6.83 -3.71 21.90
CA CYS A 113 -7.23 -2.81 20.83
C CYS A 113 -7.93 -1.54 21.34
N LEU A 114 -8.73 -1.67 22.40
CA LEU A 114 -9.52 -0.57 22.99
C LEU A 114 -8.74 0.29 23.97
N GLU A 115 -7.58 -0.18 24.43
CA GLU A 115 -6.69 0.58 25.32
C GLU A 115 -6.39 1.98 24.76
N GLU A 116 -6.59 3.01 25.57
CA GLU A 116 -6.17 4.37 25.25
C GLU A 116 -4.67 4.50 25.52
N ILE A 117 -3.93 4.94 24.51
CA ILE A 117 -2.49 5.15 24.58
C ILE A 117 -2.16 6.57 24.14
N GLU A 118 -1.07 7.10 24.69
CA GLU A 118 -0.50 8.34 24.20
C GLU A 118 0.56 8.03 23.13
N VAL A 119 0.44 8.68 21.98
CA VAL A 119 1.39 8.55 20.88
C VAL A 119 1.86 9.94 20.45
N GLU A 120 3.15 10.06 20.16
CA GLU A 120 3.69 11.28 19.57
C GLU A 120 3.39 11.29 18.06
N VAL A 121 2.68 12.32 17.60
CA VAL A 121 2.35 12.57 16.20
C VAL A 121 2.84 13.97 15.86
N ASP A 122 3.80 14.06 14.94
CA ASP A 122 4.40 15.34 14.50
C ASP A 122 4.88 16.23 15.66
N GLY A 123 5.45 15.63 16.71
CA GLY A 123 5.94 16.34 17.90
C GLY A 123 4.88 16.68 18.94
N CYS A 124 3.62 16.27 18.73
CA CYS A 124 2.51 16.48 19.66
C CYS A 124 2.06 15.14 20.27
N MET A 125 1.85 15.11 21.58
CA MET A 125 1.21 13.96 22.24
C MET A 125 -0.29 13.94 21.91
N GLU A 126 -0.75 12.86 21.29
CA GLU A 126 -2.17 12.59 21.03
C GLU A 126 -2.61 11.35 21.82
N SER A 127 -3.74 11.44 22.52
CA SER A 127 -4.42 10.27 23.07
C SER A 127 -5.31 9.65 22.00
N MET A 128 -5.13 8.35 21.75
CA MET A 128 -5.99 7.56 20.86
C MET A 128 -6.03 6.10 21.29
N THR A 129 -6.99 5.33 20.76
CA THR A 129 -7.02 3.90 21.00
C THR A 129 -5.83 3.22 20.31
N ARG A 130 -5.31 2.14 20.91
CA ARG A 130 -4.25 1.33 20.31
C ARG A 130 -4.68 0.78 18.94
N ALA A 131 -5.96 0.48 18.74
CA ALA A 131 -6.50 0.13 17.42
C ALA A 131 -6.23 1.21 16.36
N ALA A 132 -6.42 2.49 16.71
CA ALA A 132 -6.14 3.60 15.79
C ALA A 132 -4.64 3.72 15.49
N ALA A 133 -3.78 3.60 16.50
CA ALA A 133 -2.34 3.64 16.33
C ALA A 133 -1.81 2.48 15.46
N LEU A 134 -2.21 1.25 15.75
CA LEU A 134 -1.86 0.07 14.95
C LEU A 134 -2.39 0.19 13.52
N GLY A 135 -3.60 0.72 13.35
CA GLY A 135 -4.17 1.00 12.03
C GLY A 135 -3.31 1.96 11.22
N ARG A 136 -2.86 3.07 11.82
CA ARG A 136 -1.94 4.04 11.19
C ARG A 136 -0.59 3.41 10.81
N GLU A 137 -0.03 2.58 11.68
CA GLU A 137 1.25 1.92 11.41
C GLU A 137 1.14 0.88 10.29
N LYS A 138 0.12 0.03 10.32
CA LYS A 138 -0.16 -0.94 9.25
C LYS A 138 -0.43 -0.24 7.93
N HIS A 139 -1.16 0.86 7.96
CA HIS A 139 -1.39 1.72 6.80
C HIS A 139 -0.08 2.21 6.18
N ALA A 140 0.82 2.77 6.98
CA ALA A 140 2.12 3.23 6.50
C ALA A 140 2.96 2.10 5.87
N VAL A 141 2.98 0.91 6.49
CA VAL A 141 3.72 -0.26 5.97
C VAL A 141 3.10 -0.77 4.66
N ALA A 142 1.77 -0.90 4.60
CA ALA A 142 1.08 -1.37 3.40
C ALA A 142 1.26 -0.41 2.23
N LEU A 143 1.19 0.89 2.50
CA LEU A 143 1.40 1.90 1.47
C LEU A 143 2.85 1.92 0.95
N ALA A 144 3.84 1.74 1.83
CA ALA A 144 5.23 1.60 1.40
C ALA A 144 5.43 0.37 0.49
N CYS A 145 4.79 -0.75 0.82
CA CYS A 145 4.75 -1.94 -0.05
C CYS A 145 4.10 -1.63 -1.41
N ALA A 146 2.95 -0.96 -1.41
CA ALA A 146 2.26 -0.59 -2.65
C ALA A 146 3.11 0.33 -3.53
N ARG A 147 3.72 1.38 -2.96
CA ARG A 147 4.63 2.30 -3.68
C ARG A 147 5.79 1.54 -4.33
N LYS A 148 6.43 0.64 -3.59
CA LYS A 148 7.50 -0.22 -4.13
C LYS A 148 7.00 -1.08 -5.29
N GLY A 149 5.77 -1.59 -5.20
CA GLY A 149 5.19 -2.44 -6.23
C GLY A 149 4.80 -1.72 -7.51
N LEU A 150 4.32 -0.48 -7.39
CA LEU A 150 3.90 0.36 -8.52
C LEU A 150 5.09 0.97 -9.27
N GLY A 151 6.24 1.15 -8.62
CA GLY A 151 7.44 1.71 -9.23
C GLY A 151 7.40 3.25 -9.37
N GLU A 152 8.53 3.85 -9.73
CA GLU A 152 8.71 5.31 -9.75
C GLU A 152 7.96 6.01 -10.90
N SER A 153 7.75 5.34 -12.03
CA SER A 153 7.05 5.88 -13.20
C SER A 153 5.51 5.82 -13.08
N SER A 154 4.99 5.58 -11.88
CA SER A 154 3.56 5.37 -11.64
C SER A 154 2.77 6.66 -11.44
N ALA A 155 3.43 7.81 -11.25
CA ALA A 155 2.79 9.08 -10.88
C ALA A 155 1.75 9.59 -11.91
N GLU A 156 1.91 9.27 -13.19
CA GLU A 156 0.94 9.65 -14.24
C GLU A 156 -0.31 8.77 -14.24
N THR A 157 -0.23 7.56 -13.70
CA THR A 157 -1.34 6.61 -13.66
C THR A 157 -2.02 6.57 -12.29
N TYR A 158 -1.26 6.89 -11.23
CA TYR A 158 -1.68 6.70 -9.85
C TYR A 158 -1.51 7.98 -9.02
N GLY A 159 -2.61 8.44 -8.43
CA GLY A 159 -2.55 9.39 -7.31
C GLY A 159 -2.34 8.64 -6.01
N ILE A 160 -1.11 8.65 -5.47
CA ILE A 160 -0.79 7.97 -4.20
C ILE A 160 -0.81 8.98 -3.06
N GLU A 161 -1.77 8.84 -2.12
CA GLU A 161 -1.98 9.81 -1.03
C GLU A 161 -2.09 11.26 -1.50
N GLN A 162 -2.57 11.47 -2.73
CA GLN A 162 -2.82 12.82 -3.24
C GLN A 162 -4.03 13.40 -2.53
N ARG A 163 -3.88 14.62 -1.99
CA ARG A 163 -4.99 15.35 -1.39
C ARG A 163 -5.75 16.14 -2.44
N TYR A 164 -7.07 16.16 -2.30
CA TYR A 164 -7.97 16.92 -3.15
C TYR A 164 -8.90 17.78 -2.31
N ARG A 165 -9.37 18.88 -2.89
CA ARG A 165 -10.48 19.67 -2.37
C ARG A 165 -11.71 19.37 -3.22
N PHE A 166 -12.79 18.94 -2.58
CA PHE A 166 -14.00 18.54 -3.28
C PHE A 166 -15.17 19.46 -2.93
N TYR A 167 -15.73 20.09 -3.97
CA TYR A 167 -16.90 20.95 -3.90
C TYR A 167 -18.12 20.16 -4.38
N ARG A 168 -18.76 19.45 -3.45
CA ARG A 168 -19.90 18.56 -3.75
C ARG A 168 -21.05 19.25 -4.50
N ALA A 169 -21.30 20.54 -4.24
CA ALA A 169 -22.44 21.27 -4.81
C ALA A 169 -22.37 21.45 -6.34
N ASN A 170 -21.17 21.51 -6.90
CA ASN A 170 -20.94 21.69 -8.34
C ASN A 170 -20.01 20.61 -8.92
N SER A 171 -19.75 19.54 -8.16
CA SER A 171 -18.86 18.44 -8.51
C SER A 171 -17.47 18.87 -8.96
N VAL A 172 -16.94 19.96 -8.40
CA VAL A 172 -15.58 20.42 -8.72
C VAL A 172 -14.56 19.73 -7.80
N LEU A 173 -13.52 19.16 -8.41
CA LEU A 173 -12.41 18.52 -7.72
C LEU A 173 -11.10 19.24 -8.06
N GLU A 174 -10.42 19.74 -7.05
CA GLU A 174 -9.15 20.44 -7.20
C GLU A 174 -8.02 19.64 -6.55
N HIS A 175 -6.87 19.59 -7.23
CA HIS A 175 -5.64 19.06 -6.62
C HIS A 175 -5.12 20.04 -5.57
N VAL A 176 -4.78 19.53 -4.39
CA VAL A 176 -4.05 20.30 -3.38
C VAL A 176 -2.56 19.97 -3.53
N SER A 177 -1.72 20.97 -3.85
CA SER A 177 -0.29 20.71 -4.04
C SER A 177 0.38 20.28 -2.73
N PRO A 178 1.53 19.58 -2.75
CA PRO A 178 2.27 19.23 -1.54
C PRO A 178 2.62 20.44 -0.67
N GLU A 179 3.00 21.57 -1.29
CA GLU A 179 3.30 22.82 -0.59
C GLU A 179 2.06 23.40 0.08
N GLU A 180 0.91 23.34 -0.60
CA GLU A 180 -0.36 23.77 -0.04
C GLU A 180 -0.79 22.85 1.11
N GLU A 181 -0.70 21.53 0.95
CA GLU A 181 -1.00 20.56 2.02
C GLU A 181 -0.13 20.85 3.25
N LYS A 182 1.19 21.03 3.07
CA LYS A 182 2.10 21.38 4.17
C LYS A 182 1.69 22.69 4.85
N ARG A 183 1.29 23.72 4.08
CA ARG A 183 0.80 25.00 4.64
C ARG A 183 -0.53 24.85 5.38
N LEU A 184 -1.41 23.95 4.94
CA LEU A 184 -2.68 23.67 5.63
C LEU A 184 -2.43 22.94 6.95
N LEU A 185 -1.53 21.94 6.95
CA LEU A 185 -1.14 21.18 8.14
C LEU A 185 -0.40 22.06 9.16
N ALA A 186 0.60 22.83 8.73
CA ALA A 186 1.42 23.68 9.61
C ALA A 186 0.64 24.78 10.33
N ARG A 187 -0.50 25.23 9.76
CA ARG A 187 -1.36 26.23 10.39
C ARG A 187 -2.23 25.66 11.52
N GLY A 188 -2.17 24.36 11.78
CA GLY A 188 -3.02 23.70 12.79
C GLY A 188 -4.51 23.94 12.55
N CYS A 189 -4.91 24.24 11.31
CA CYS A 189 -6.24 24.74 10.97
C CYS A 189 -7.12 23.60 10.46
N PRO A 190 -7.96 22.97 11.30
CA PRO A 190 -8.94 21.99 10.85
C PRO A 190 -9.90 22.54 9.78
N GLN A 191 -10.12 23.87 9.74
CA GLN A 191 -10.93 24.53 8.72
C GLN A 191 -10.35 24.43 7.30
N GLY A 192 -9.01 24.43 7.16
CA GLY A 192 -8.36 24.34 5.85
C GLY A 192 -8.48 22.94 5.23
N LEU A 193 -8.59 21.92 6.08
CA LEU A 193 -8.76 20.52 5.68
C LEU A 193 -10.23 20.09 5.64
N TRP A 194 -11.15 20.89 6.17
CA TRP A 194 -12.59 20.61 6.33
C TRP A 194 -13.27 20.05 5.07
N ARG A 195 -12.86 20.53 3.89
CA ARG A 195 -13.39 20.17 2.55
C ARG A 195 -12.46 19.27 1.74
N THR A 196 -11.42 18.74 2.36
CA THR A 196 -10.41 17.93 1.66
C THR A 196 -10.62 16.44 1.86
N ILE A 197 -10.22 15.67 0.85
CA ILE A 197 -10.20 14.22 0.84
C ILE A 197 -8.82 13.74 0.41
N LYS A 198 -8.43 12.55 0.85
CA LYS A 198 -7.12 11.96 0.58
C LYS A 198 -7.25 10.45 0.51
N PRO A 199 -7.57 9.87 -0.67
CA PRO A 199 -7.53 8.43 -0.86
C PRO A 199 -6.08 7.93 -0.79
N ASP A 200 -5.90 6.66 -0.50
CA ASP A 200 -4.56 6.07 -0.43
C ASP A 200 -3.99 5.84 -1.82
N LEU A 201 -4.85 5.38 -2.74
CA LEU A 201 -4.52 5.21 -4.14
C LEU A 201 -5.73 5.55 -5.01
N LEU A 202 -5.51 6.40 -6.00
CA LEU A 202 -6.43 6.64 -7.10
C LEU A 202 -5.78 6.08 -8.37
N LEU A 203 -6.36 5.03 -8.96
CA LEU A 203 -6.05 4.62 -10.31
C LEU A 203 -6.88 5.49 -11.26
N GLN A 204 -6.23 6.33 -12.04
CA GLN A 204 -6.88 7.06 -13.11
C GLN A 204 -7.14 6.11 -14.28
N GLY A 205 -8.32 6.20 -14.89
CA GLY A 205 -8.68 5.36 -16.02
C GLY A 205 -7.74 5.63 -17.20
N GLY A 206 -7.44 4.60 -17.99
CA GLY A 206 -6.67 4.76 -19.23
C GLY A 206 -7.58 5.15 -20.40
N ASP A 207 -7.06 5.96 -21.32
CA ASP A 207 -7.77 6.38 -22.55
C ASP A 207 -8.15 5.19 -23.46
N ASP A 208 -7.51 4.04 -23.27
CA ASP A 208 -7.73 2.80 -24.03
C ASP A 208 -8.92 1.95 -23.54
N GLY A 209 -9.64 2.41 -22.52
CA GLY A 209 -10.83 1.75 -21.98
C GLY A 209 -10.55 0.42 -21.25
N ARG A 210 -9.27 -0.01 -21.16
CA ARG A 210 -8.87 -1.25 -20.48
C ARG A 210 -8.76 -1.10 -18.97
N ARG A 211 -8.67 0.13 -18.48
CA ARG A 211 -8.58 0.45 -17.05
C ARG A 211 -9.72 1.39 -16.66
N ALA A 212 -10.67 0.88 -15.89
CA ALA A 212 -11.64 1.73 -15.23
C ALA A 212 -10.97 2.48 -14.08
N CYS A 213 -11.34 3.75 -13.88
CA CYS A 213 -10.90 4.49 -12.72
C CYS A 213 -11.36 3.80 -11.42
N ARG A 214 -10.49 3.77 -10.41
CA ARG A 214 -10.78 3.14 -9.11
C ARG A 214 -10.07 3.85 -7.97
N VAL A 215 -10.76 3.96 -6.84
CA VAL A 215 -10.20 4.49 -5.59
C VAL A 215 -10.01 3.34 -4.62
N PHE A 216 -8.82 3.24 -4.03
CA PHE A 216 -8.48 2.24 -3.01
C PHE A 216 -8.14 2.94 -1.70
N ASP A 217 -8.62 2.38 -0.60
CA ASP A 217 -8.34 2.85 0.76
C ASP A 217 -8.10 1.63 1.66
N PHE A 218 -6.97 1.61 2.36
CA PHE A 218 -6.56 0.54 3.25
C PHE A 218 -7.28 0.67 4.60
N LYS A 219 -7.85 -0.45 5.06
CA LYS A 219 -8.48 -0.54 6.38
C LYS A 219 -7.99 -1.77 7.14
N PHE A 220 -7.53 -1.54 8.37
CA PHE A 220 -7.01 -2.56 9.27
C PHE A 220 -7.89 -2.65 10.52
N PRO A 221 -8.94 -3.48 10.54
CA PRO A 221 -9.70 -3.71 11.75
C PRO A 221 -8.81 -4.39 12.81
N CYS A 222 -8.84 -3.88 14.05
CA CYS A 222 -8.12 -4.47 15.18
C CYS A 222 -8.98 -5.52 15.89
N LEU A 223 -10.24 -5.17 16.18
CA LEU A 223 -11.18 -5.98 16.92
C LEU A 223 -11.59 -7.25 16.17
N GLU A 224 -11.70 -8.36 16.90
CA GLU A 224 -12.12 -9.63 16.35
C GLU A 224 -13.56 -9.54 15.79
N GLY A 225 -13.80 -10.19 14.65
CA GLY A 225 -15.11 -10.19 14.00
C GLY A 225 -15.57 -8.84 13.40
N LYS A 226 -14.86 -7.73 13.65
CA LYS A 226 -15.14 -6.45 12.99
C LYS A 226 -14.66 -6.51 11.54
N ARG A 227 -15.60 -6.22 10.63
CA ARG A 227 -15.29 -6.06 9.22
C ARG A 227 -14.62 -4.70 8.97
N PRO A 228 -13.75 -4.59 7.95
CA PRO A 228 -13.31 -3.30 7.43
C PRO A 228 -14.53 -2.46 7.03
N GLN A 229 -14.54 -1.18 7.44
CA GLN A 229 -15.65 -0.27 7.18
C GLN A 229 -15.14 1.10 6.74
N TRP A 230 -15.92 1.77 5.92
CA TRP A 230 -15.69 3.17 5.59
C TRP A 230 -15.86 4.05 6.81
N THR A 231 -14.94 5.00 7.00
CA THR A 231 -15.06 5.99 8.06
C THR A 231 -16.24 6.90 7.77
N ARG A 232 -17.11 7.12 8.76
CA ARG A 232 -18.18 8.12 8.65
C ARG A 232 -17.63 9.49 9.02
N TYR A 233 -17.84 10.48 8.16
CA TYR A 233 -17.41 11.85 8.45
C TYR A 233 -18.20 12.44 9.62
N GLY A 234 -17.45 12.95 10.61
CA GLY A 234 -18.02 13.64 11.77
C GLY A 234 -18.42 15.08 11.49
N LYS A 235 -18.97 15.76 12.50
CA LYS A 235 -19.45 17.15 12.42
C LYS A 235 -18.38 18.19 12.04
N LYS A 236 -17.11 17.83 12.13
CA LYS A 236 -15.95 18.68 11.78
C LYS A 236 -15.54 18.57 10.30
N SER A 237 -16.36 17.95 9.45
CA SER A 237 -16.10 17.77 8.02
C SER A 237 -17.24 18.35 7.18
N ALA A 238 -16.91 18.83 5.98
CA ALA A 238 -17.88 19.26 4.97
C ALA A 238 -18.84 18.15 4.55
N PHE A 239 -18.45 16.91 4.78
CA PHE A 239 -19.16 15.72 4.36
C PHE A 239 -19.86 15.03 5.54
N ALA A 240 -20.03 15.74 6.66
CA ALA A 240 -20.63 15.22 7.89
C ALA A 240 -21.86 14.35 7.61
N GLY A 241 -21.90 13.16 8.21
CA GLY A 241 -22.98 12.21 8.03
C GLY A 241 -22.86 11.30 6.80
N SER A 242 -21.97 11.61 5.85
CA SER A 242 -21.65 10.71 4.73
C SER A 242 -20.51 9.75 5.12
N ASP A 243 -20.47 8.56 4.52
CA ASP A 243 -19.31 7.69 4.61
C ASP A 243 -18.24 8.07 3.57
N GLN A 244 -16.99 7.74 3.88
CA GLN A 244 -15.83 8.06 3.05
C GLN A 244 -15.90 7.47 1.63
N GLY A 245 -16.38 6.24 1.48
CA GLY A 245 -16.48 5.58 0.18
C GLY A 245 -17.47 6.26 -0.76
N THR A 246 -18.60 6.73 -0.23
CA THR A 246 -19.58 7.54 -0.96
C THR A 246 -18.95 8.84 -1.46
N ILE A 247 -18.24 9.57 -0.60
CA ILE A 247 -17.61 10.84 -0.99
C ILE A 247 -16.51 10.63 -2.03
N TYR A 248 -15.72 9.56 -1.91
CA TYR A 248 -14.73 9.22 -2.93
C TYR A 248 -15.42 8.91 -4.27
N SER A 249 -16.48 8.11 -4.24
CA SER A 249 -17.18 7.73 -5.47
C SER A 249 -17.81 8.94 -6.16
N GLU A 250 -18.41 9.85 -5.40
CA GLU A 250 -18.94 11.12 -5.91
C GLU A 250 -17.84 12.04 -6.45
N ALA A 251 -16.72 12.18 -5.72
CA ALA A 251 -15.66 13.13 -6.05
C ALA A 251 -14.90 12.75 -7.31
N PHE A 252 -14.61 11.46 -7.48
CA PHE A 252 -13.81 10.97 -8.60
C PHE A 252 -14.65 10.43 -9.75
N GLY A 253 -15.95 10.14 -9.52
CA GLY A 253 -16.78 9.42 -10.49
C GLY A 253 -16.34 7.97 -10.69
N CYS A 254 -15.64 7.41 -9.71
CA CYS A 254 -14.99 6.10 -9.76
C CYS A 254 -15.55 5.18 -8.68
N LYS A 255 -15.39 3.86 -8.85
CA LYS A 255 -15.71 2.95 -7.75
C LYS A 255 -14.67 3.10 -6.64
N ALA A 256 -15.13 3.30 -5.40
CA ALA A 256 -14.28 3.20 -4.22
C ALA A 256 -14.34 1.78 -3.63
N VAL A 257 -13.19 1.22 -3.27
CA VAL A 257 -13.07 -0.10 -2.64
C VAL A 257 -12.16 -0.03 -1.42
N ILE A 258 -12.45 -0.84 -0.42
CA ILE A 258 -11.58 -1.02 0.73
C ILE A 258 -10.62 -2.17 0.43
N ILE A 259 -9.34 -1.95 0.67
CA ILE A 259 -8.34 -3.00 0.73
C ILE A 259 -8.06 -3.34 2.19
N SER A 260 -8.07 -4.63 2.51
CA SER A 260 -7.82 -5.10 3.87
C SER A 260 -7.09 -6.45 3.85
N PRO A 261 -6.53 -6.88 4.98
CA PRO A 261 -5.93 -8.22 5.08
C PRO A 261 -6.92 -9.37 4.80
N VAL A 262 -8.23 -9.12 4.87
CA VAL A 262 -9.26 -10.13 4.55
C VAL A 262 -9.73 -10.08 3.10
N GLY A 263 -9.15 -9.20 2.28
CA GLY A 263 -9.45 -9.03 0.86
C GLY A 263 -10.04 -7.67 0.51
N VAL A 264 -10.62 -7.60 -0.70
CA VAL A 264 -11.26 -6.41 -1.27
C VAL A 264 -12.72 -6.34 -0.82
N ILE A 265 -13.13 -5.23 -0.21
CA ILE A 265 -14.54 -4.96 0.13
C ILE A 265 -15.08 -3.90 -0.82
N ARG A 266 -16.24 -4.18 -1.42
CA ARG A 266 -16.83 -3.43 -2.54
C ARG A 266 -18.16 -2.79 -2.18
#